data_AF-A0ABD2LYD8-F1
#
_entry.id   AF-A0ABD2LYD8-F1
#
_cell.length_a   1.000
_cell.length_b   1.000
_cell.length_c   1.000
_cell.angle_alpha   90.00
_cell.angle_beta   90.00
_cell.angle_gamma   90.00
#
_symmetry.space_group_name_H-M   'P 1'
#
loop_
_entity.id
_entity.type
_entity.pdbx_description
1 polymer ?
#
loop_
_entity_poly.entity_id
_entity_poly.type
_entity_poly.pdbx_seq_one_letter_code
_entity_poly.pdbx_strand_id
1 'polypeptide(L)'
;MPFKHSFLHNFTEFLIGEVMMELSRRKLFSRFLDNYTGKPWFNGAMTVPKFDPNEWCVHQRTLDGADRTNNFAKAFHRKLQRQFSCTHPTIWRFIDTIRCEQKSIDADMAHCVMREAAPQKKTKYRNADARILRLVQRYNDANIIPQNNHNYANPNVNPENIDNFLAGIFRNYEMRP
;
A
#
# COMPACT_ATOMS: atom_id res chain seq x y z
N MET A 1 -22.57 21.00 36.46
CA MET A 1 -23.16 21.24 35.13
C MET A 1 -22.14 20.84 34.07
N PRO A 2 -22.35 19.74 33.33
CA PRO A 2 -21.35 19.20 32.42
C PRO A 2 -21.62 19.68 30.99
N PHE A 3 -21.00 20.78 30.59
CA PHE A 3 -20.91 21.19 29.19
C PHE A 3 -19.46 21.08 28.74
N LYS A 4 -19.03 19.90 28.29
CA LYS A 4 -17.77 19.75 27.53
C LYS A 4 -17.64 18.47 26.69
N HIS A 5 -18.63 17.57 26.69
CA HIS A 5 -18.56 16.32 25.92
C HIS A 5 -19.28 16.33 24.56
N SER A 6 -19.98 17.43 24.21
CA SER A 6 -20.84 17.49 23.02
C SER A 6 -20.15 18.03 21.75
N PHE A 7 -19.04 18.76 21.87
CA PHE A 7 -18.44 19.43 20.70
C PHE A 7 -17.58 18.48 19.83
N LEU A 8 -16.91 17.50 20.44
CA LEU A 8 -16.06 16.55 19.71
C LEU A 8 -16.86 15.42 19.06
N HIS A 9 -17.96 14.97 19.69
CA HIS A 9 -18.85 13.95 19.12
C HIS A 9 -19.55 14.47 17.86
N ASN A 10 -19.98 15.74 17.87
CA ASN A 10 -20.58 16.38 16.71
C ASN A 10 -19.58 16.66 15.57
N PHE A 11 -18.30 16.92 15.89
CA PHE A 11 -17.29 17.20 14.86
C PHE A 11 -16.86 15.93 14.11
N THR A 12 -16.79 14.79 14.80
CA THR A 12 -16.55 13.48 14.16
C THR A 12 -17.75 13.01 13.35
N GLU A 13 -18.99 13.19 13.83
CA GLU A 13 -20.20 12.87 13.03
C GLU A 13 -20.36 13.79 11.82
N PHE A 14 -20.00 15.08 11.94
CA PHE A 14 -20.04 16.04 10.83
C PHE A 14 -18.98 15.75 9.76
N LEU A 15 -17.75 15.39 10.15
CA LEU A 15 -16.68 15.00 9.22
C LEU A 15 -16.92 13.63 8.57
N ILE A 16 -17.46 12.66 9.31
CA ILE A 16 -17.77 11.32 8.79
C ILE A 16 -19.06 11.33 7.96
N GLY A 17 -20.02 12.20 8.27
CA GLY A 17 -21.31 12.27 7.57
C GLY A 17 -21.30 13.20 6.37
N GLU A 18 -20.90 14.46 6.52
CA GLU A 18 -21.12 15.48 5.49
C GLU A 18 -19.95 15.55 4.51
N VAL A 19 -18.72 15.58 5.01
CA VAL A 19 -17.51 15.66 4.18
C VAL A 19 -17.25 14.34 3.43
N MET A 20 -17.42 13.18 4.07
CA MET A 20 -17.29 11.90 3.36
C MET A 20 -18.41 11.68 2.34
N MET A 21 -19.64 12.14 2.58
CA MET A 21 -20.74 12.01 1.62
C MET A 21 -20.61 13.02 0.46
N GLU A 22 -20.08 14.22 0.70
CA GLU A 22 -19.70 15.18 -0.33
C GLU A 22 -18.53 14.68 -1.19
N LEU A 23 -17.50 14.11 -0.56
CA LEU A 23 -16.39 13.46 -1.25
C LEU A 23 -16.88 12.23 -2.03
N SER A 24 -17.78 11.42 -1.47
CA SER A 24 -18.41 10.29 -2.17
C SER A 24 -19.33 10.75 -3.32
N ARG A 25 -19.72 12.02 -3.39
CA ARG A 25 -20.43 12.60 -4.54
C ARG A 25 -19.49 12.85 -5.73
N ARG A 26 -18.17 12.90 -5.49
CA ARG A 26 -17.16 12.97 -6.55
C ARG A 26 -17.02 11.59 -7.17
N LYS A 27 -17.32 11.47 -8.47
CA LYS A 27 -17.31 10.19 -9.22
C LYS A 27 -16.06 9.35 -8.99
N LEU A 28 -14.89 9.98 -8.89
CA LEU A 28 -13.62 9.30 -8.66
C LEU A 28 -13.54 8.66 -7.27
N PHE A 29 -13.92 9.41 -6.24
CA PHE A 29 -13.85 8.93 -4.85
C PHE A 29 -14.94 7.90 -4.56
N SER A 30 -16.16 8.08 -5.08
CA SER A 30 -17.19 7.01 -5.05
C SER A 30 -16.64 5.71 -5.62
N ARG A 31 -16.02 5.76 -6.81
CA ARG A 31 -15.45 4.57 -7.45
C ARG A 31 -14.33 3.96 -6.63
N PHE A 32 -13.51 4.77 -5.96
CA PHE A 32 -12.48 4.26 -5.08
C PHE A 32 -13.10 3.52 -3.90
N LEU A 33 -14.07 4.13 -3.20
CA LEU A 33 -14.76 3.51 -2.08
C LEU A 33 -15.45 2.21 -2.51
N ASP A 34 -16.20 2.23 -3.61
CA ASP A 34 -16.91 1.04 -4.12
C ASP A 34 -15.97 -0.13 -4.44
N ASN A 35 -14.77 0.17 -4.95
CA ASN A 35 -13.85 -0.86 -5.40
C ASN A 35 -12.95 -1.40 -4.28
N TYR A 36 -12.47 -0.54 -3.37
CA TYR A 36 -11.36 -0.89 -2.48
C TYR A 36 -11.75 -0.96 -1.00
N THR A 37 -12.56 -0.04 -0.48
CA THR A 37 -12.77 0.08 0.97
C THR A 37 -14.19 -0.20 1.44
N GLY A 38 -15.18 -0.04 0.57
CA GLY A 38 -16.59 0.07 0.94
C GLY A 38 -17.03 1.51 1.18
N LYS A 39 -18.32 1.76 0.99
CA LYS A 39 -18.97 3.03 1.33
C LYS A 39 -19.58 2.93 2.74
N PRO A 40 -19.44 3.97 3.57
CA PRO A 40 -20.17 4.03 4.83
C PRO A 40 -21.66 4.24 4.57
N TRP A 41 -22.47 3.47 5.29
CA TRP A 41 -23.91 3.67 5.42
C TRP A 41 -24.20 4.55 6.63
N PHE A 42 -25.39 5.17 6.65
CA PHE A 42 -25.82 6.06 7.73
C PHE A 42 -25.86 5.38 9.11
N ASN A 43 -25.95 4.05 9.15
CA ASN A 43 -25.96 3.24 10.36
C ASN A 43 -24.55 2.79 10.81
N GLY A 44 -23.49 3.30 10.19
CA GLY A 44 -22.10 2.93 10.48
C GLY A 44 -21.65 1.61 9.84
N ALA A 45 -22.51 0.89 9.13
CA ALA A 45 -22.12 -0.28 8.35
C ALA A 45 -21.35 0.13 7.09
N MET A 46 -20.46 -0.73 6.60
CA MET A 46 -19.71 -0.50 5.35
C MET A 46 -20.24 -1.43 4.26
N THR A 47 -20.39 -0.93 3.02
CA THR A 47 -20.63 -1.79 1.86
C THR A 47 -19.43 -2.71 1.64
N VAL A 48 -19.66 -3.93 1.18
CA VAL A 48 -18.59 -4.83 0.77
C VAL A 48 -17.87 -4.25 -0.47
N PRO A 49 -16.54 -4.06 -0.44
CA PRO A 49 -15.78 -3.59 -1.59
C PRO A 49 -15.77 -4.64 -2.71
N LYS A 50 -15.64 -4.19 -3.97
CA LYS A 50 -15.54 -5.09 -5.13
C LYS A 50 -14.28 -5.97 -5.11
N PHE A 51 -13.16 -5.42 -4.63
CA PHE A 51 -11.90 -6.13 -4.50
C PHE A 51 -11.60 -6.36 -3.02
N ASP A 52 -11.26 -7.61 -2.69
CA ASP A 52 -10.91 -7.98 -1.32
C ASP A 52 -9.65 -7.22 -0.90
N PRO A 53 -9.63 -6.55 0.27
CA PRO A 53 -8.43 -5.93 0.80
C PRO A 53 -7.21 -6.83 0.89
N ASN A 54 -7.36 -8.15 1.03
CA ASN A 54 -6.24 -9.07 0.97
C ASN A 54 -5.52 -9.08 -0.39
N GLU A 55 -6.20 -8.67 -1.48
CA GLU A 55 -5.62 -8.61 -2.82
C GLU A 55 -4.82 -7.32 -3.06
N TRP A 56 -5.28 -6.18 -2.53
CA TRP A 56 -4.68 -4.87 -2.81
C TRP A 56 -3.90 -4.28 -1.63
N CYS A 57 -4.19 -4.69 -0.40
CA CYS A 57 -3.50 -4.23 0.79
C CYS A 57 -2.13 -4.90 0.92
N VAL A 58 -1.12 -4.11 1.26
CA VAL A 58 0.26 -4.57 1.43
C VAL A 58 0.62 -4.78 2.91
N HIS A 59 -0.37 -4.77 3.80
CA HIS A 59 -0.19 -4.89 5.24
C HIS A 59 0.46 -6.24 5.61
N GLN A 60 -0.15 -7.36 5.21
CA GLN A 60 0.42 -8.68 5.51
C GLN A 60 1.81 -8.87 4.87
N ARG A 61 1.97 -8.48 3.61
CA ARG A 61 3.28 -8.48 2.93
C ARG A 61 4.35 -7.67 3.68
N THR A 62 3.94 -6.58 4.33
CA THR A 62 4.86 -5.77 5.14
C THR A 62 5.31 -6.51 6.38
N LEU A 63 4.39 -7.22 7.06
CA LEU A 63 4.69 -8.05 8.21
C LEU A 63 5.61 -9.22 7.84
N ASP A 64 5.37 -9.84 6.68
CA ASP A 64 6.17 -10.95 6.15
C ASP A 64 7.55 -10.48 5.63
N GLY A 65 7.82 -9.17 5.66
CA GLY A 65 9.06 -8.59 5.11
C GLY A 65 9.18 -8.69 3.59
N ALA A 66 8.09 -8.99 2.89
CA ALA A 66 8.03 -9.06 1.44
C ALA A 66 8.03 -7.67 0.80
N ASP A 67 8.41 -7.60 -0.47
CA ASP A 67 8.40 -6.34 -1.21
C ASP A 67 6.96 -5.85 -1.46
N ARG A 68 6.70 -4.59 -1.09
CA ARG A 68 5.35 -4.00 -1.03
C ARG A 68 4.81 -3.52 -2.36
N THR A 69 5.63 -3.48 -3.41
CA THR A 69 5.23 -2.87 -4.69
C THR A 69 5.70 -3.68 -5.89
N ASN A 70 5.10 -3.38 -7.04
CA ASN A 70 5.62 -3.60 -8.39
C ASN A 70 6.94 -2.81 -8.61
N ASN A 71 7.89 -2.84 -7.68
CA ASN A 71 9.19 -2.22 -7.91
C ASN A 71 10.02 -3.07 -8.88
N PHE A 72 9.91 -4.40 -8.79
CA PHE A 72 10.60 -5.30 -9.71
C PHE A 72 10.08 -5.19 -11.13
N ALA A 73 8.77 -5.31 -11.36
CA ALA A 73 8.24 -5.20 -12.72
C ALA A 73 8.42 -3.78 -13.30
N LYS A 74 8.31 -2.70 -12.50
CA LYS A 74 8.71 -1.34 -12.96
C LYS A 74 10.22 -1.24 -13.26
N ALA A 75 11.08 -1.85 -12.44
CA ALA A 75 12.52 -1.84 -12.67
C ALA A 75 12.89 -2.64 -13.93
N PHE A 76 12.29 -3.81 -14.11
CA PHE A 76 12.44 -4.64 -15.28
C PHE A 76 11.92 -3.93 -16.54
N HIS A 77 10.74 -3.31 -16.47
CA HIS A 77 10.23 -2.48 -17.57
C HIS A 77 11.19 -1.33 -17.92
N ARG A 78 11.75 -0.62 -16.94
CA ARG A 78 12.79 0.40 -17.20
C ARG A 78 14.07 -0.18 -17.80
N LYS A 79 14.50 -1.38 -17.39
CA LYS A 79 15.64 -2.09 -17.98
C LYS A 79 15.35 -2.38 -19.45
N LEU A 80 14.20 -2.99 -19.75
CA LEU A 80 13.74 -3.27 -21.10
C LEU A 80 13.65 -2.00 -21.96
N GLN A 81 13.05 -0.93 -21.44
CA GLN A 81 12.93 0.34 -22.18
C GLN A 81 14.30 0.88 -22.61
N ARG A 82 15.32 0.76 -21.74
CA ARG A 82 16.70 1.14 -22.08
C ARG A 82 17.31 0.23 -23.14
N GLN A 83 17.08 -1.08 -23.06
CA GLN A 83 17.58 -2.03 -24.06
C GLN A 83 16.96 -1.82 -25.44
N PHE A 84 15.65 -1.57 -25.50
CA PHE A 84 14.99 -1.25 -26.76
C PHE A 84 15.52 0.05 -27.36
N SER A 85 15.79 1.07 -26.53
CA SER A 85 16.22 2.41 -26.95
C SER A 85 15.30 3.06 -28.01
N CYS A 86 14.07 2.57 -28.15
CA CYS A 86 13.08 3.04 -29.11
C CYS A 86 11.66 2.89 -28.56
N THR A 87 10.72 3.70 -29.07
CA THR A 87 9.31 3.66 -28.65
C THR A 87 8.54 2.49 -29.29
N HIS A 88 8.89 2.13 -30.53
CA HIS A 88 8.19 1.11 -31.31
C HIS A 88 9.18 0.17 -32.03
N PRO A 89 9.66 -0.91 -31.36
CA PRO A 89 10.56 -1.88 -31.98
C PRO A 89 9.83 -2.72 -33.03
N THR A 90 10.55 -3.17 -34.05
CA THR A 90 10.05 -4.23 -34.95
C THR A 90 9.90 -5.54 -34.19
N ILE A 91 9.03 -6.44 -34.66
CA ILE A 91 8.79 -7.75 -34.01
C ILE A 91 10.09 -8.54 -33.81
N TRP A 92 10.98 -8.52 -34.81
CA TRP A 92 12.27 -9.22 -34.72
C TRP A 92 13.19 -8.62 -33.66
N ARG A 93 13.35 -7.28 -33.67
CA ARG A 93 14.15 -6.60 -32.64
C ARG A 93 13.55 -6.77 -31.25
N PHE A 94 12.22 -6.84 -31.17
CA PHE A 94 11.52 -7.14 -29.93
C PHE A 94 11.94 -8.51 -29.38
N ILE A 95 11.80 -9.55 -30.19
CA ILE A 95 12.14 -10.93 -29.82
C ILE A 95 13.62 -11.05 -29.45
N ASP A 96 14.53 -10.48 -30.24
CA ASP A 96 15.97 -10.57 -29.99
C ASP A 96 16.38 -9.88 -28.69
N THR A 97 15.80 -8.72 -28.39
CA THR A 97 16.06 -8.00 -27.13
C THR A 97 15.55 -8.80 -25.93
N ILE A 98 14.35 -9.40 -26.02
CA ILE A 98 13.81 -10.25 -24.95
C ILE A 98 14.70 -11.48 -24.72
N ARG A 99 15.18 -12.13 -25.79
CA ARG A 99 16.13 -13.26 -25.67
C ARG A 99 17.45 -12.84 -25.03
N CYS A 100 17.97 -11.66 -25.38
CA CYS A 100 19.19 -11.12 -24.77
C CYS A 100 19.01 -10.89 -23.27
N GLU A 101 17.88 -10.28 -22.89
CA GLU A 101 17.55 -10.00 -21.49
C GLU A 101 17.27 -11.27 -20.69
N GLN A 102 16.64 -12.29 -21.29
CA GLN A 102 16.47 -13.60 -20.68
C GLN A 102 17.82 -14.22 -20.34
N LYS A 103 18.77 -14.22 -21.29
CA LYS A 103 20.14 -14.74 -21.06
C LYS A 103 20.85 -13.99 -19.93
N SER A 104 20.69 -12.67 -19.85
CA SER A 104 21.25 -11.87 -18.75
C SER A 104 20.66 -12.27 -17.41
N ILE A 105 19.34 -12.48 -17.33
CA ILE A 105 18.67 -12.90 -16.10
C ILE A 105 19.07 -14.32 -15.70
N ASP A 106 19.15 -15.24 -16.66
CA ASP A 106 19.56 -16.62 -16.40
C ASP A 106 20.99 -16.69 -15.84
N ALA A 107 21.89 -15.85 -16.38
CA ALA A 107 23.25 -15.70 -15.85
C ALA A 107 23.24 -15.13 -14.42
N ASP A 108 22.47 -14.06 -14.16
CA ASP A 108 22.32 -13.48 -12.82
C ASP A 108 21.74 -14.50 -11.82
N MET A 109 20.78 -15.31 -12.26
CA MET A 109 20.16 -16.37 -11.46
C MET A 109 21.17 -17.47 -11.14
N ALA A 110 21.94 -17.95 -12.13
CA ALA A 110 23.00 -18.93 -11.91
C ALA A 110 24.05 -18.42 -10.92
N HIS A 111 24.43 -17.14 -11.02
CA HIS A 111 25.30 -16.50 -10.04
C HIS A 111 24.69 -16.43 -8.64
N CYS A 112 23.40 -16.12 -8.51
CA CYS A 112 22.72 -16.10 -7.21
C CYS A 112 22.64 -17.49 -6.57
N VAL A 113 22.33 -18.53 -7.37
CA VAL A 113 22.30 -19.93 -6.91
C VAL A 113 23.68 -20.35 -6.41
N MET A 114 24.75 -19.97 -7.13
CA MET A 114 26.11 -20.30 -6.74
C MET A 114 26.62 -19.54 -5.50
N ARG A 115 26.14 -18.31 -5.29
CA ARG A 115 26.69 -17.40 -4.27
C ARG A 115 25.96 -17.46 -2.92
N GLU A 116 24.99 -18.36 -2.74
CA GLU A 116 24.12 -18.53 -1.57
C GLU A 116 23.35 -17.27 -1.09
N ALA A 117 23.64 -16.07 -1.62
CA ALA A 117 23.00 -14.83 -1.21
C ALA A 117 22.93 -13.79 -2.34
N ALA A 118 21.73 -13.22 -2.51
CA ALA A 118 21.49 -12.09 -3.41
C ALA A 118 22.17 -10.81 -2.91
N PRO A 119 22.52 -9.87 -3.82
CA PRO A 119 23.07 -8.57 -3.43
C PRO A 119 22.13 -7.81 -2.49
N GLN A 120 22.68 -7.28 -1.41
CA GLN A 120 21.88 -6.63 -0.38
C GLN A 120 21.23 -5.34 -0.89
N LYS A 121 19.95 -5.15 -0.52
CA LYS A 121 19.21 -3.90 -0.75
C LYS A 121 19.99 -2.73 -0.12
N LYS A 122 20.05 -1.59 -0.82
CA LYS A 122 20.76 -0.40 -0.31
C LYS A 122 20.23 0.00 1.07
N THR A 123 21.14 0.41 1.97
CA THR A 123 20.84 0.74 3.37
C THR A 123 19.67 1.71 3.52
N LYS A 124 19.57 2.73 2.67
CA LYS A 124 18.46 3.71 2.71
C LYS A 124 17.07 3.05 2.60
N TYR A 125 16.94 2.04 1.74
CA TYR A 125 15.68 1.33 1.54
C TYR A 125 15.42 0.33 2.65
N ARG A 126 16.46 -0.36 3.15
CA ARG A 126 16.36 -1.24 4.34
C ARG A 126 15.87 -0.46 5.56
N ASN A 127 16.41 0.73 5.77
CA ASN A 127 16.01 1.60 6.88
C ASN A 127 14.57 2.10 6.70
N ALA A 128 14.16 2.44 5.48
CA ALA A 128 12.77 2.80 5.19
C ALA A 128 11.81 1.62 5.45
N ASP A 129 12.18 0.42 5.01
CA ASP A 129 11.39 -0.79 5.23
C ASP A 129 11.24 -1.09 6.72
N ALA A 130 12.34 -0.99 7.49
CA ALA A 130 12.32 -1.18 8.93
C ALA A 130 11.43 -0.16 9.65
N ARG A 131 11.43 1.11 9.21
CA ARG A 131 10.53 2.14 9.77
C ARG A 131 9.07 1.83 9.50
N ILE A 132 8.72 1.45 8.27
CA ILE A 132 7.34 1.06 7.93
C ILE A 132 6.93 -0.14 8.76
N LEU A 133 7.78 -1.17 8.88
CA LEU A 133 7.48 -2.37 9.66
C LEU A 133 7.18 -2.02 11.13
N ARG A 134 7.99 -1.17 11.76
CA ARG A 134 7.74 -0.70 13.13
C ARG A 134 6.42 0.05 13.28
N LEU A 135 6.06 0.88 12.30
CA LEU A 135 4.79 1.60 12.30
C LEU A 135 3.61 0.63 12.23
N VAL A 136 3.69 -0.39 11.38
CA VAL A 136 2.65 -1.41 11.25
C VAL A 136 2.52 -2.25 12.52
N GLN A 137 3.64 -2.68 13.10
CA GLN A 137 3.66 -3.44 14.35
C GLN A 137 3.04 -2.64 15.49
N ARG A 138 3.49 -1.39 15.70
CA ARG A 138 2.93 -0.50 16.71
C ARG A 138 1.42 -0.27 16.52
N TYR A 139 0.98 -0.15 15.27
CA TYR A 139 -0.43 0.01 14.95
C TYR A 139 -1.23 -1.26 15.32
N ASN A 140 -0.73 -2.45 15.03
CA ASN A 140 -1.38 -3.71 15.40
C ASN A 140 -1.40 -3.94 16.92
N ASP A 141 -0.32 -3.57 17.63
CA ASP A 141 -0.25 -3.70 19.08
C ASP A 141 -1.24 -2.76 19.78
N ALA A 142 -1.39 -1.54 19.26
CA ALA A 142 -2.30 -0.53 19.79
C ALA A 142 -3.77 -0.75 19.39
N ASN A 143 -4.02 -1.51 18.33
CA ASN A 143 -5.34 -1.83 17.82
C ASN A 143 -5.46 -3.35 17.72
N ILE A 144 -5.95 -4.00 18.77
CA ILE A 144 -6.25 -5.44 18.73
C ILE A 144 -7.31 -5.65 17.64
N ILE A 145 -6.88 -6.00 16.43
CA ILE A 145 -7.76 -6.39 15.34
C ILE A 145 -8.02 -7.88 15.52
N PRO A 146 -9.22 -8.32 15.96
CA PRO A 146 -9.53 -9.74 15.98
C PRO A 146 -9.41 -10.27 14.54
N GLN A 147 -8.60 -11.33 14.37
CA GLN A 147 -8.17 -11.88 13.07
C GLN A 147 -9.31 -12.27 12.10
N ASN A 148 -10.58 -12.26 12.53
CA ASN A 148 -11.71 -12.84 11.80
C ASN A 148 -12.91 -11.90 11.56
N ASN A 149 -12.76 -10.57 11.64
CA ASN A 149 -13.88 -9.69 11.31
C ASN A 149 -13.53 -8.73 10.18
N HIS A 150 -14.12 -8.97 9.00
CA HIS A 150 -14.23 -8.05 7.87
C HIS A 150 -15.05 -6.77 8.21
N ASN A 151 -15.29 -6.52 9.50
CA ASN A 151 -15.90 -5.30 10.01
C ASN A 151 -14.80 -4.26 10.23
N TYR A 152 -14.60 -3.41 9.21
CA TYR A 152 -13.76 -2.22 9.26
C TYR A 152 -14.19 -1.19 10.32
N ALA A 153 -15.32 -1.43 11.00
CA ALA A 153 -15.78 -0.69 12.16
C ALA A 153 -15.46 -1.48 13.44
N ASN A 154 -14.20 -1.44 13.89
CA ASN A 154 -13.88 -1.83 15.27
C ASN A 154 -14.04 -0.58 16.15
N PRO A 155 -15.06 -0.53 17.04
CA PRO A 155 -15.36 0.65 17.86
C PRO A 155 -14.27 0.98 18.90
N ASN A 156 -13.27 0.09 19.08
CA ASN A 156 -12.15 0.30 20.00
C ASN A 156 -10.90 0.90 19.33
N VAL A 157 -10.94 1.22 18.03
CA VAL A 157 -9.81 1.85 17.35
C VAL A 157 -9.76 3.32 17.74
N ASN A 158 -8.77 3.70 18.54
CA ASN A 158 -8.52 5.10 18.85
C ASN A 158 -8.14 5.82 17.54
N PRO A 159 -8.93 6.82 17.08
CA PRO A 159 -8.65 7.53 15.82
C PRO A 159 -7.26 8.18 15.79
N GLU A 160 -6.73 8.59 16.94
CA GLU A 160 -5.37 9.15 17.03
C GLU A 160 -4.29 8.13 16.62
N ASN A 161 -4.53 6.83 16.79
CA ASN A 161 -3.58 5.79 16.37
C ASN A 161 -3.50 5.71 14.84
N ILE A 162 -4.63 5.84 14.15
CA ILE A 162 -4.68 5.86 12.68
C ILE A 162 -3.97 7.10 12.16
N ASP A 163 -4.27 8.28 12.71
CA ASP A 163 -3.67 9.53 12.25
C ASP A 163 -2.15 9.52 12.42
N ASN A 164 -1.66 9.05 13.56
CA ASN A 164 -0.23 8.92 13.82
C ASN A 164 0.44 7.90 12.89
N PHE A 165 -0.24 6.79 12.59
CA PHE A 165 0.22 5.80 11.64
C PHE A 165 0.33 6.39 10.24
N LEU A 166 -0.72 7.02 9.72
CA LEU A 166 -0.76 7.61 8.39
C LEU A 166 0.27 8.74 8.24
N ALA A 167 0.41 9.62 9.25
CA ALA A 167 1.43 10.66 9.26
C ALA A 167 2.85 10.06 9.26
N GLY A 168 3.07 8.95 9.98
CA GLY A 168 4.33 8.21 9.96
C GLY A 168 4.66 7.62 8.59
N ILE A 169 3.68 7.04 7.92
CA ILE A 169 3.81 6.50 6.57
C ILE A 169 4.16 7.63 5.58
N PHE A 170 3.43 8.75 5.64
CA PHE A 170 3.66 9.89 4.74
C PHE A 170 5.10 10.43 4.85
N ARG A 171 5.58 10.66 6.07
CA ARG A 171 6.96 11.11 6.33
C ARG A 171 8.01 10.14 5.82
N ASN A 172 7.69 8.84 5.74
CA ASN A 172 8.60 7.86 5.18
C ASN A 172 8.68 7.90 3.64
N TYR A 173 7.64 8.39 2.96
CA TYR A 173 7.62 8.57 1.50
C TYR A 173 8.35 9.83 1.04
N GLU A 174 8.42 10.87 1.86
CA GLU A 174 9.22 12.07 1.62
C GLU A 174 10.74 11.83 1.75
N MET A 175 11.24 10.70 1.26
CA MET A 175 12.68 10.40 1.14
C MET A 175 13.35 11.54 0.35
N ARG A 176 13.84 12.57 1.06
CA ARG A 176 14.61 13.66 0.43
C ARG A 176 15.81 13.00 -0.28
N PRO A 177 16.06 13.36 -1.55
CA PRO A 177 17.10 12.75 -2.38
C PRO A 177 18.49 12.88 -1.77
#